data_AF-A0A945V1V1-F1
#
_entry.id   AF-A0A945V1V1-F1
#
_cell.length_a   1.000
_cell.length_b   1.000
_cell.length_c   1.000
_cell.angle_alpha   90.00
_cell.angle_beta   90.00
_cell.angle_gamma   90.00
#
_symmetry.space_group_name_H-M   'P 1'
#
loop_
_entity.id
_entity.type
_entity.pdbx_description
1 polymer ?
#
loop_
_entity_poly.entity_id
_entity_poly.type
_entity_poly.pdbx_seq_one_letter_code
_entity_poly.pdbx_strand_id
1 'polypeptide(L)'
;MTNTGLGALEQQIKHDLEIISYPLNEWVPPRYTDEGERVLDVLIIGGGQGGLAIAFQLMRERINNVLVIDEAPAGREGPWLNYARMPILRSPKEVNGPDLNIPSLAFQAWYEAQFGAVSWTQLGKIPTKMWMEYLIWYRRVLNLPVKNLIKLDTFEPYKDIQKVSSHCLQTNTKKIIFARKLVL
;
A
#
# COMPACT_ATOMS: atom_id res chain seq x y z
N MET A 1 3.05 -26.78 4.62
CA MET A 1 4.46 -26.64 4.23
C MET A 1 4.91 -25.26 4.69
N THR A 2 5.87 -25.20 5.59
CA THR A 2 6.47 -23.94 6.08
C THR A 2 7.18 -23.27 4.91
N ASN A 3 6.76 -22.05 4.58
CA ASN A 3 7.18 -21.31 3.39
C ASN A 3 8.57 -20.69 3.62
N THR A 4 9.60 -21.55 3.73
CA THR A 4 10.96 -21.18 4.16
C THR A 4 11.61 -20.12 3.28
N GLY A 5 11.26 -20.05 1.99
CA GLY A 5 11.80 -19.04 1.07
C GLY A 5 11.24 -17.63 1.29
N LEU A 6 9.96 -17.47 1.67
CA LEU A 6 9.42 -16.14 1.99
C LEU A 6 10.08 -15.52 3.22
N GLY A 7 10.41 -16.34 4.23
CA GLY A 7 11.12 -15.85 5.41
C GLY A 7 12.48 -15.24 5.07
N ALA A 8 13.24 -15.93 4.20
CA ALA A 8 14.52 -15.42 3.70
C ALA A 8 14.35 -14.15 2.86
N LEU A 9 13.33 -14.10 1.98
CA LEU A 9 13.03 -12.92 1.19
C LEU A 9 12.67 -11.71 2.07
N GLU A 10 11.86 -11.90 3.12
CA GLU A 10 11.48 -10.84 4.05
C GLU A 10 12.69 -10.30 4.82
N GLN A 11 13.66 -11.15 5.16
CA GLN A 11 14.94 -10.72 5.73
C GLN A 11 15.76 -9.91 4.73
N GLN A 12 15.81 -10.35 3.46
CA GLN A 12 16.49 -9.60 2.39
C GLN A 12 15.86 -8.22 2.18
N ILE A 13 14.53 -8.14 2.15
CA ILE A 13 13.80 -6.87 2.04
C ILE A 13 14.20 -5.93 3.18
N LYS A 14 14.19 -6.42 4.42
CA LYS A 14 14.60 -5.60 5.57
C LYS A 14 16.02 -5.07 5.39
N HIS A 15 16.95 -5.93 5.00
CA HIS A 15 18.35 -5.56 4.76
C HIS A 15 18.49 -4.52 3.62
N ASP A 16 17.81 -4.73 2.49
CA ASP A 16 17.84 -3.82 1.36
C ASP A 16 17.30 -2.43 1.76
N LEU A 17 16.20 -2.39 2.51
CA LEU A 17 15.61 -1.14 3.01
C LEU A 17 16.51 -0.42 4.01
N GLU A 18 17.27 -1.14 4.83
CA GLU A 18 18.30 -0.57 5.71
C GLU A 18 19.43 0.07 4.89
N ILE A 19 19.90 -0.58 3.82
CA ILE A 19 20.93 -0.04 2.92
C ILE A 19 20.46 1.27 2.25
N ILE A 20 19.22 1.31 1.77
CA ILE A 20 18.67 2.48 1.05
C ILE A 20 17.87 3.42 1.95
N SER A 21 18.18 3.45 3.24
CA SER A 21 17.40 4.16 4.27
C SER A 21 17.62 5.68 4.33
N TYR A 22 18.53 6.26 3.54
CA TYR A 22 18.76 7.70 3.57
C TYR A 22 17.61 8.50 2.91
N PRO A 23 17.14 9.62 3.51
CA PRO A 23 17.51 10.18 4.82
C PRO A 23 16.86 9.41 5.98
N LEU A 24 17.46 9.39 7.18
CA LEU A 24 16.90 8.62 8.31
C LEU A 24 15.75 9.33 9.06
N ASN A 25 15.78 10.67 9.09
CA ASN A 25 14.89 11.46 9.93
C ASN A 25 13.64 11.91 9.16
N GLU A 26 12.50 11.92 9.85
CA GLU A 26 11.33 12.67 9.41
C GLU A 26 11.67 14.15 9.31
N TRP A 27 11.22 14.80 8.24
CA TRP A 27 11.52 16.21 7.97
C TRP A 27 10.27 17.09 7.89
N VAL A 28 9.06 16.48 7.89
CA VAL A 28 7.80 17.23 7.84
C VAL A 28 7.39 17.64 9.26
N PRO A 29 7.39 18.93 9.62
CA PRO A 29 7.01 19.36 10.97
C PRO A 29 5.53 19.08 11.21
N PRO A 30 5.13 18.56 12.39
CA PRO A 30 3.73 18.41 12.80
C PRO A 30 2.83 19.61 12.53
N ARG A 31 1.55 19.36 12.18
CA ARG A 31 0.50 20.38 12.11
C ARG A 31 -0.73 19.94 12.88
N TYR A 32 -1.44 20.93 13.42
CA TYR A 32 -2.66 20.77 14.19
C TYR A 32 -3.70 21.79 13.71
N THR A 33 -4.99 21.47 13.84
CA THR A 33 -6.05 22.46 13.67
C THR A 33 -6.08 23.42 14.86
N ASP A 34 -6.86 24.51 14.76
CA ASP A 34 -7.04 25.45 15.87
C ASP A 34 -7.65 24.77 17.11
N GLU A 35 -8.45 23.73 16.89
CA GLU A 35 -9.07 22.89 17.93
C GLU A 35 -8.13 21.80 18.47
N GLY A 36 -6.88 21.74 18.00
CA GLY A 36 -5.87 20.80 18.47
C GLY A 36 -5.86 19.43 17.80
N GLU A 37 -6.66 19.21 16.74
CA GLU A 37 -6.70 17.93 16.02
C GLU A 37 -5.45 17.74 15.17
N ARG A 38 -4.84 16.55 15.21
CA ARG A 38 -3.62 16.26 14.43
C ARG A 38 -3.96 16.19 12.94
N VAL A 39 -3.21 16.93 12.13
CA VAL A 39 -3.34 16.93 10.66
C VAL A 39 -2.40 15.88 10.06
N LEU A 40 -2.93 15.00 9.21
CA LEU A 40 -2.15 14.08 8.38
C LEU A 40 -1.35 14.84 7.33
N ASP A 41 -0.17 14.34 6.98
CA ASP A 41 0.57 14.90 5.85
C ASP A 41 -0.08 14.49 4.54
N VAL A 42 -0.49 13.22 4.42
CA VAL A 42 -1.23 12.70 3.26
C VAL A 42 -2.31 11.72 3.72
N LEU A 43 -3.55 11.92 3.23
CA LEU A 43 -4.60 10.91 3.25
C LEU A 43 -4.75 10.33 1.84
N ILE A 44 -4.72 9.01 1.72
CA ILE A 44 -4.86 8.28 0.46
C ILE A 44 -6.16 7.50 0.50
N ILE A 45 -6.97 7.64 -0.55
CA ILE A 45 -8.22 6.93 -0.73
C ILE A 45 -7.99 5.76 -1.68
N GLY A 46 -8.22 4.54 -1.21
CA GLY A 46 -7.97 3.29 -1.93
C GLY A 46 -6.66 2.62 -1.54
N GLY A 47 -6.76 1.40 -1.02
CA GLY A 47 -5.67 0.49 -0.63
C GLY A 47 -5.28 -0.51 -1.71
N GLY A 48 -5.64 -0.26 -2.97
CA GLY A 48 -5.17 -1.05 -4.12
C GLY A 48 -3.70 -0.76 -4.47
N GLN A 49 -3.19 -1.34 -5.56
CA GLN A 49 -1.79 -1.23 -5.99
C GLN A 49 -1.25 0.22 -5.95
N GLY A 50 -1.99 1.19 -6.50
CA GLY A 50 -1.58 2.59 -6.53
C GLY A 50 -1.42 3.18 -5.13
N GLY A 51 -2.41 3.01 -4.26
CA GLY A 51 -2.36 3.51 -2.88
C GLY A 51 -1.25 2.86 -2.06
N LEU A 52 -1.00 1.56 -2.24
CA LEU A 52 0.12 0.87 -1.59
C LEU A 52 1.49 1.41 -2.06
N ALA A 53 1.65 1.61 -3.36
CA ALA A 53 2.90 2.14 -3.93
C ALA A 53 3.16 3.59 -3.47
N ILE A 54 2.13 4.44 -3.48
CA ILE A 54 2.23 5.84 -3.02
C ILE A 54 2.54 5.89 -1.53
N ALA A 55 1.83 5.13 -0.69
CA ALA A 55 2.08 5.09 0.75
C ALA A 55 3.52 4.66 1.04
N PHE A 56 4.01 3.63 0.36
CA PHE A 56 5.37 3.16 0.54
C PHE A 56 6.41 4.20 0.09
N GLN A 57 6.23 4.84 -1.08
CA GLN A 57 7.15 5.88 -1.53
C GLN A 57 7.18 7.07 -0.56
N LEU A 58 6.04 7.50 -0.03
CA LEU A 58 5.99 8.57 0.97
C LEU A 58 6.78 8.19 2.24
N MET A 59 6.65 6.96 2.73
CA MET A 59 7.42 6.47 3.88
C MET A 59 8.93 6.43 3.58
N ARG A 60 9.33 6.09 2.34
CA ARG A 60 10.74 6.14 1.91
C ARG A 60 11.29 7.56 1.90
N GLU A 61 10.46 8.52 1.48
CA GLU A 61 10.77 9.95 1.56
C GLU A 61 10.63 10.52 2.98
N ARG A 62 10.43 9.68 4.01
CA ARG A 62 10.26 10.06 5.43
C ARG A 62 9.06 10.98 5.70
N ILE A 63 8.02 10.83 4.89
CA ILE A 63 6.68 11.36 5.13
C ILE A 63 5.86 10.21 5.74
N ASN A 64 5.92 10.07 7.06
CA ASN A 64 5.38 8.90 7.77
C ASN A 64 3.96 9.12 8.33
N ASN A 65 3.52 10.36 8.51
CA ASN A 65 2.19 10.72 9.00
C ASN A 65 1.16 10.61 7.87
N VAL A 66 1.02 9.39 7.35
CA VAL A 66 0.22 9.00 6.19
C VAL A 66 -0.82 7.97 6.62
N LEU A 67 -2.02 8.05 6.06
CA LEU A 67 -3.08 7.07 6.23
C LEU A 67 -3.64 6.69 4.86
N VAL A 68 -3.82 5.39 4.64
CA VAL A 68 -4.61 4.87 3.51
C VAL A 68 -5.94 4.36 4.07
N ILE A 69 -7.05 4.75 3.47
CA ILE A 69 -8.37 4.17 3.78
C ILE A 69 -8.94 3.44 2.57
N ASP A 70 -9.58 2.30 2.78
CA ASP A 70 -10.27 1.55 1.73
C ASP A 70 -11.62 1.04 2.27
N GLU A 71 -12.66 1.08 1.43
CA GLU A 71 -13.98 0.59 1.77
C GLU A 71 -14.07 -0.94 1.74
N ALA A 72 -13.21 -1.60 0.97
CA ALA A 72 -13.16 -3.05 0.89
C ALA A 72 -12.59 -3.68 2.19
N PRO A 73 -13.03 -4.90 2.54
CA PRO A 73 -12.37 -5.70 3.56
C PRO A 73 -10.88 -5.92 3.26
N ALA A 74 -10.10 -6.18 4.31
CA ALA A 74 -8.68 -6.49 4.16
C ALA A 74 -8.47 -7.67 3.20
N GLY A 75 -7.57 -7.51 2.23
CA GLY A 75 -7.29 -8.51 1.20
C GLY A 75 -8.27 -8.52 0.03
N ARG A 76 -9.15 -7.51 -0.05
CA ARG A 76 -10.10 -7.32 -1.17
C ARG A 76 -10.01 -5.92 -1.79
N GLU A 77 -8.95 -5.18 -1.49
CA GLU A 77 -8.72 -3.83 -1.98
C GLU A 77 -8.47 -3.79 -3.49
N GLY A 78 -8.87 -2.69 -4.11
CA GLY A 78 -8.68 -2.48 -5.54
C GLY A 78 -9.48 -3.44 -6.43
N PRO A 79 -9.11 -3.56 -7.72
CA PRO A 79 -9.95 -4.22 -8.72
C PRO A 79 -9.83 -5.75 -8.73
N TRP A 80 -8.75 -6.30 -8.18
CA TRP A 80 -8.23 -7.64 -8.55
C TRP A 80 -9.17 -8.80 -8.23
N LEU A 81 -9.87 -8.75 -7.11
CA LEU A 81 -10.84 -9.79 -6.71
C LEU A 81 -12.30 -9.35 -6.82
N ASN A 82 -12.53 -8.16 -7.39
CA ASN A 82 -13.85 -7.53 -7.44
C ASN A 82 -14.34 -7.48 -8.88
N TYR A 83 -13.95 -6.45 -9.63
CA TYR A 83 -14.48 -6.19 -10.97
C TYR A 83 -13.46 -6.40 -12.11
N ALA A 84 -12.21 -6.78 -11.79
CA ALA A 84 -11.25 -7.20 -12.82
C ALA A 84 -11.82 -8.39 -13.62
N ARG A 85 -12.03 -8.19 -14.91
CA ARG A 85 -12.64 -9.21 -15.80
C ARG A 85 -11.63 -10.16 -16.43
N MET A 86 -10.37 -9.75 -16.52
CA MET A 86 -9.31 -10.57 -17.08
C MET A 86 -8.77 -11.52 -16.01
N PRO A 87 -8.67 -12.84 -16.28
CA PRO A 87 -8.13 -13.80 -15.32
C PRO A 87 -6.61 -13.70 -15.14
N ILE A 88 -5.94 -12.96 -16.03
CA ILE A 88 -4.50 -12.70 -16.04
C ILE A 88 -4.23 -11.20 -16.23
N LEU A 89 -3.08 -10.73 -15.76
CA LEU A 89 -2.60 -9.38 -16.03
C LEU A 89 -2.34 -9.19 -17.52
N ARG A 90 -2.60 -7.98 -18.03
CA ARG A 90 -2.39 -7.66 -19.44
C ARG A 90 -0.92 -7.41 -19.76
N SER A 91 -0.20 -6.76 -18.86
CA SER A 91 1.23 -6.49 -18.95
C SER A 91 2.07 -7.78 -18.94
N PRO A 92 3.26 -7.76 -19.55
CA PRO A 92 4.27 -8.80 -19.33
C PRO A 92 4.56 -8.99 -17.83
N LYS A 93 4.95 -10.21 -17.42
CA LYS A 93 5.22 -10.53 -16.01
C LYS A 93 6.45 -9.78 -15.45
N GLU A 94 7.32 -9.32 -16.34
CA GLU A 94 8.55 -8.58 -16.07
C GLU A 94 8.31 -7.08 -15.80
N VAL A 95 7.09 -6.58 -15.95
CA VAL A 95 6.78 -5.18 -15.68
C VAL A 95 6.74 -4.93 -14.17
N ASN A 96 7.66 -4.09 -13.70
CA ASN A 96 7.65 -3.59 -12.33
C ASN A 96 6.41 -2.72 -12.06
N GLY A 97 5.97 -2.71 -10.80
CA GLY A 97 4.77 -1.99 -10.38
C GLY A 97 4.96 -1.35 -9.00
N PRO A 98 4.33 -1.89 -7.94
CA PRO A 98 4.40 -1.27 -6.62
C PRO A 98 5.76 -1.41 -5.95
N ASP A 99 6.66 -2.27 -6.43
CA ASP A 99 7.98 -2.57 -5.86
C ASP A 99 8.98 -1.39 -5.87
N LEU A 100 8.68 -0.31 -6.59
CA LEU A 100 9.52 0.90 -6.70
C LEU A 100 10.97 0.59 -7.12
N ASN A 101 11.13 -0.43 -7.97
CA ASN A 101 12.42 -0.93 -8.47
C ASN A 101 13.35 -1.48 -7.38
N ILE A 102 12.80 -1.95 -6.26
CA ILE A 102 13.56 -2.67 -5.24
C ILE A 102 13.49 -4.17 -5.59
N PRO A 103 14.60 -4.82 -5.96
CA PRO A 103 14.59 -6.18 -6.50
C PRO A 103 13.94 -7.20 -5.57
N SER A 104 14.20 -7.13 -4.27
CA SER A 104 13.62 -8.04 -3.28
C SER A 104 12.12 -7.84 -3.04
N LEU A 105 11.54 -6.71 -3.48
CA LEU A 105 10.11 -6.47 -3.44
C LEU A 105 9.40 -6.85 -4.74
N ALA A 106 10.13 -7.09 -5.83
CA ALA A 106 9.51 -7.40 -7.12
C ALA A 106 8.66 -8.67 -7.06
N PHE A 107 7.60 -8.73 -7.88
CA PHE A 107 6.73 -9.90 -7.96
C PHE A 107 7.51 -11.19 -8.29
N GLN A 108 8.52 -11.09 -9.16
CA GLN A 108 9.40 -12.22 -9.47
C GLN A 108 10.08 -12.76 -8.22
N ALA A 109 10.68 -11.91 -7.37
CA ALA A 109 11.34 -12.36 -6.15
C ALA A 109 10.35 -13.04 -5.20
N TRP A 110 9.15 -12.46 -5.03
CA TRP A 110 8.06 -13.07 -4.26
C TRP A 110 7.60 -14.44 -4.81
N TYR A 111 7.54 -14.57 -6.13
CA TYR A 111 7.15 -15.80 -6.80
C TYR A 111 8.24 -16.88 -6.66
N GLU A 112 9.49 -16.53 -6.96
CA GLU A 112 10.62 -17.46 -6.87
C GLU A 112 10.87 -17.93 -5.44
N ALA A 113 10.64 -17.09 -4.43
CA ALA A 113 10.73 -17.47 -3.03
C ALA A 113 9.73 -18.57 -2.62
N GLN A 114 8.64 -18.76 -3.37
CA GLN A 114 7.61 -19.75 -3.07
C GLN A 114 7.65 -20.95 -4.01
N PHE A 115 7.96 -20.72 -5.28
CA PHE A 115 7.86 -21.72 -6.34
C PHE A 115 9.22 -22.11 -6.93
N GLY A 116 10.29 -21.37 -6.60
CA GLY A 116 11.63 -21.56 -7.15
C GLY A 116 11.88 -20.80 -8.47
N ALA A 117 13.15 -20.52 -8.75
CA ALA A 117 13.58 -19.74 -9.93
C ALA A 117 13.18 -20.39 -11.27
N VAL A 118 13.20 -21.72 -11.35
CA VAL A 118 12.83 -22.42 -12.59
C VAL A 118 11.35 -22.19 -12.94
N SER A 119 10.47 -22.15 -11.95
CA SER A 119 9.03 -21.92 -12.16
C SER A 119 8.72 -20.52 -12.72
N TRP A 120 9.57 -19.52 -12.45
CA TRP A 120 9.40 -18.19 -13.05
C TRP A 120 9.45 -18.23 -14.57
N THR A 121 10.37 -19.01 -15.15
CA THR A 121 10.51 -19.13 -16.61
C THR A 121 9.27 -19.76 -17.25
N GLN A 122 8.62 -20.68 -16.53
CA GLN A 122 7.41 -21.39 -16.98
C GLN A 122 6.13 -20.57 -16.78
N LEU A 123 6.13 -19.59 -15.87
CA LEU A 123 5.00 -18.70 -15.67
C LEU A 123 4.77 -17.86 -16.95
N GLY A 124 3.61 -17.99 -17.59
CA GLY A 124 3.26 -17.17 -18.74
C GLY A 124 2.94 -15.72 -18.32
N LYS A 125 1.66 -15.45 -18.10
CA LYS A 125 1.18 -14.19 -17.52
C LYS A 125 0.75 -14.40 -16.07
N ILE A 126 0.86 -13.36 -15.25
CA ILE A 126 0.51 -13.42 -13.84
C ILE A 126 -1.02 -13.56 -13.70
N PRO A 127 -1.54 -14.59 -13.01
CA PRO A 127 -2.96 -14.69 -12.69
C PRO A 127 -3.40 -13.53 -11.79
N THR A 128 -4.57 -12.96 -12.05
CA THR A 128 -5.09 -11.78 -11.32
C THR A 128 -5.21 -12.04 -9.82
N LYS A 129 -5.63 -13.25 -9.42
CA LYS A 129 -5.69 -13.64 -8.00
C LYS A 129 -4.31 -13.69 -7.35
N MET A 130 -3.31 -14.22 -8.05
CA MET A 130 -1.94 -14.32 -7.57
C MET A 130 -1.29 -12.93 -7.42
N TRP A 131 -1.64 -11.99 -8.31
CA TRP A 131 -1.27 -10.59 -8.13
C TRP A 131 -1.83 -10.00 -6.84
N MET A 132 -3.09 -10.31 -6.49
CA MET A 132 -3.65 -9.88 -5.21
C MET A 132 -2.93 -10.52 -4.01
N GLU A 133 -2.58 -11.80 -4.09
CA GLU A 133 -1.81 -12.49 -3.04
C GLU A 133 -0.45 -11.79 -2.80
N TYR A 134 0.22 -11.40 -3.88
CA TYR A 134 1.42 -10.56 -3.83
C TYR A 134 1.16 -9.21 -3.17
N LEU A 135 0.09 -8.48 -3.53
CA LEU A 135 -0.22 -7.18 -2.91
C LEU A 135 -0.56 -7.28 -1.41
N ILE A 136 -1.22 -8.37 -0.99
CA ILE A 136 -1.48 -8.66 0.43
C ILE A 136 -0.17 -8.86 1.18
N TRP A 137 0.73 -9.67 0.60
CA TRP A 137 2.07 -9.88 1.16
C TRP A 137 2.87 -8.58 1.21
N TYR A 138 2.86 -7.80 0.12
CA TYR A 138 3.54 -6.52 -0.05
C TYR A 138 3.11 -5.52 1.02
N ARG A 139 1.79 -5.37 1.25
CA ARG A 139 1.24 -4.53 2.31
C ARG A 139 1.76 -4.94 3.70
N ARG A 140 1.79 -6.25 3.99
CA ARG A 140 2.19 -6.78 5.29
C ARG A 140 3.69 -6.58 5.53
N VAL A 141 4.55 -6.98 4.60
CA VAL A 141 6.01 -6.93 4.80
C VAL A 141 6.52 -5.50 4.97
N LEU A 142 5.85 -4.53 4.33
CA LEU A 142 6.16 -3.10 4.44
C LEU A 142 5.41 -2.39 5.58
N ASN A 143 4.55 -3.09 6.31
CA ASN A 143 3.74 -2.53 7.40
C ASN A 143 2.98 -1.25 6.99
N LEU A 144 2.34 -1.26 5.80
CA LEU A 144 1.71 -0.05 5.25
C LEU A 144 0.46 0.37 6.07
N PRO A 145 0.24 1.69 6.29
CA PRO A 145 -0.78 2.21 7.20
C PRO A 145 -2.17 2.23 6.57
N VAL A 146 -2.69 1.07 6.20
CA VAL A 146 -4.00 0.92 5.56
C VAL A 146 -5.07 0.54 6.58
N LYS A 147 -6.19 1.26 6.58
CA LYS A 147 -7.41 0.96 7.35
C LYS A 147 -8.54 0.57 6.39
N ASN A 148 -8.99 -0.66 6.52
CA ASN A 148 -10.09 -1.22 5.74
C ASN A 148 -11.45 -0.89 6.35
N LEU A 149 -12.49 -1.07 5.54
CA LEU A 149 -13.88 -0.83 5.91
C LEU A 149 -14.14 0.62 6.34
N ILE A 150 -13.32 1.55 5.84
CA ILE A 150 -13.51 2.98 6.03
C ILE A 150 -13.82 3.60 4.68
N LYS A 151 -15.02 4.15 4.55
CA LYS A 151 -15.50 4.78 3.33
C LYS A 151 -15.35 6.29 3.42
N LEU A 152 -14.84 6.89 2.35
CA LEU A 152 -14.87 8.34 2.15
C LEU A 152 -16.33 8.78 1.88
N ASP A 153 -16.79 9.80 2.59
CA ASP A 153 -18.09 10.43 2.36
C ASP A 153 -17.95 11.69 1.50
N THR A 154 -17.24 12.67 2.05
CA THR A 154 -17.05 14.00 1.46
C THR A 154 -15.69 14.55 1.88
N PHE A 155 -15.21 15.52 1.12
CA PHE A 155 -14.08 16.34 1.53
C PHE A 155 -14.31 17.78 1.08
N GLU A 156 -13.81 18.72 1.88
CA GLU A 156 -13.92 20.15 1.62
C GLU A 156 -12.59 20.84 1.98
N PRO A 157 -12.21 21.92 1.26
CA PRO A 157 -11.13 22.78 1.71
C PRO A 157 -11.40 23.33 3.11
N TYR A 158 -10.40 23.31 3.97
CA TYR A 158 -10.43 23.92 5.30
C TYR A 158 -9.13 24.70 5.50
N LYS A 159 -9.19 26.02 5.33
CA LYS A 159 -8.00 26.90 5.26
C LYS A 159 -6.99 26.39 4.20
N ASP A 160 -5.76 26.07 4.59
CA ASP A 160 -4.70 25.54 3.73
C ASP A 160 -4.62 24.00 3.71
N ILE A 161 -5.58 23.31 4.35
CA ILE A 161 -5.64 21.84 4.43
C ILE A 161 -7.00 21.33 3.92
N GLN A 162 -7.22 20.01 4.00
CA GLN A 162 -8.46 19.34 3.65
C GLN A 162 -9.14 18.82 4.92
N LYS A 163 -10.45 18.99 5.00
CA LYS A 163 -11.31 18.35 5.99
C LYS A 163 -12.10 17.24 5.29
N VAL A 164 -11.95 16.02 5.80
CA VAL A 164 -12.45 14.81 5.15
C VAL A 164 -13.41 14.10 6.09
N SER A 165 -14.65 13.87 5.64
CA SER A 165 -15.61 13.02 6.33
C SER A 165 -15.47 11.58 5.84
N SER A 166 -15.42 10.66 6.77
CA SER A 166 -15.43 9.22 6.50
C SER A 166 -16.32 8.49 7.49
N HIS A 167 -16.73 7.27 7.17
CA HIS A 167 -17.39 6.39 8.13
C HIS A 167 -16.85 4.96 8.07
N CYS A 168 -16.88 4.29 9.23
CA CYS A 168 -16.62 2.87 9.33
C CYS A 168 -17.85 2.09 8.85
N LEU A 169 -17.71 1.24 7.84
CA LEU A 169 -18.78 0.42 7.28
C LEU A 169 -19.26 -0.68 8.24
N GLN A 170 -18.46 -1.06 9.25
CA GLN A 170 -18.87 -2.02 10.26
C GLN A 170 -19.73 -1.39 11.36
N THR A 171 -19.36 -0.19 11.81
CA THR A 171 -19.98 0.45 12.99
C THR A 171 -20.87 1.64 12.63
N ASN A 172 -20.89 2.07 11.37
CA ASN A 172 -21.47 3.33 10.89
C ASN A 172 -20.98 4.59 11.63
N THR A 173 -19.87 4.48 12.36
CA THR A 173 -19.29 5.61 13.08
C THR A 173 -18.63 6.56 12.09
N LYS A 174 -19.05 7.82 12.09
CA LYS A 174 -18.43 8.89 11.33
C LYS A 174 -17.17 9.42 12.01
N LYS A 175 -16.18 9.81 11.22
CA LYS A 175 -14.96 10.49 11.66
C LYS A 175 -14.63 11.63 10.71
N ILE A 176 -14.17 12.73 11.29
CA ILE A 176 -13.50 13.80 10.56
C ILE A 176 -12.00 13.56 10.61
N ILE A 177 -11.36 13.67 9.46
CA ILE A 177 -9.91 13.56 9.30
C ILE A 177 -9.42 14.84 8.64
N PHE A 178 -8.33 15.40 9.15
CA PHE A 178 -7.67 16.56 8.55
C PHE A 178 -6.40 16.11 7.84
N ALA A 179 -6.16 16.57 6.61
CA ALA A 179 -4.97 16.21 5.85
C ALA A 179 -4.45 17.39 5.01
N ARG A 180 -3.13 17.58 4.92
CA ARG A 180 -2.55 18.60 4.03
C ARG A 180 -2.76 18.27 2.56
N LYS A 181 -2.70 16.98 2.22
CA LYS A 181 -2.89 16.44 0.88
C LYS A 181 -3.87 15.27 0.91
N LEU A 182 -4.74 15.23 -0.09
CA LEU A 182 -5.66 14.13 -0.36
C LEU A 182 -5.29 13.53 -1.71
N VAL A 183 -5.16 12.21 -1.77
CA VAL A 183 -4.90 11.43 -2.99
C VAL A 183 -6.11 10.55 -3.25
N LEU A 184 -6.62 10.57 -4.49
CA LEU A 184 -7.79 9.82 -4.97
C LEU A 184 -7.39 8.76 -6.01
#